data_AF-A0A545TU72-F1
#
_entry.id   AF-A0A545TU72-F1
#
_cell.length_a   1.000
_cell.length_b   1.000
_cell.length_c   1.000
_cell.angle_alpha   90.00
_cell.angle_beta   90.00
_cell.angle_gamma   90.00
#
_symmetry.space_group_name_H-M   'P 1'
#
loop_
_entity.id
_entity.type
_entity.pdbx_description
1 polymer ?
#
loop_
_entity_poly.entity_id
_entity_poly.type
_entity_poly.pdbx_seq_one_letter_code
_entity_poly.pdbx_strand_id
1 'polypeptide(L)'
;MTVTQQASKVTYAGNGQQVEFFVPFVFYDPEDLEVLKVTSDGSELTQVSGIDYTVYSGDQNGAVTMMAAPLDQERLVIVRKLPFEQPVDYRANDPFPAETHERGLDRLTLLCQQLDERLSRTFALSRGSISDPTLPPVSAGALIGWNAAGDGLENKIITLPEEAIIAGSGVTISNNELSIDLAQNSGLEINAGELLVKVDGVTVQRGVTGALELVEVSSPWVTGDVKITTRTNPDAGWLLMNGQTLGSADSEADHKGGQYQDLYVHLWTVMTNQWAPVSDERGETALQDWIDNKTLQMSAAAGRALIGQGAAPPFTTRELGETGGEEAHLLTLAEMPRHRHSMDGKRGGSQSNGGDAAFGAFSSSPNRSRNTNFTGNDQPHNNMPPFLALNVMIKI
;
A
#
# COMPACT_ATOMS: atom_id res chain seq x y z
N MET A 1 6.55 68.02 30.74
CA MET A 1 5.27 68.12 29.99
C MET A 1 4.56 66.83 30.31
N THR A 2 3.39 66.85 30.94
CA THR A 2 2.78 65.61 31.41
C THR A 2 2.51 64.65 30.26
N VAL A 3 2.96 63.41 30.40
CA VAL A 3 2.73 62.36 29.41
C VAL A 3 1.26 61.96 29.42
N THR A 4 0.49 62.36 28.40
CA THR A 4 -0.95 62.06 28.27
C THR A 4 -1.25 60.97 27.24
N GLN A 5 -0.28 60.61 26.41
CA GLN A 5 -0.44 59.64 25.32
C GLN A 5 0.10 58.28 25.74
N GLN A 6 -0.64 57.20 25.41
CA GLN A 6 -0.28 55.82 25.75
C GLN A 6 0.63 55.15 24.71
N ALA A 7 0.75 55.74 23.52
CA ALA A 7 1.54 55.15 22.44
C ALA A 7 3.04 55.20 22.75
N SER A 8 3.72 54.09 22.48
CA SER A 8 5.19 53.93 22.54
C SER A 8 5.78 53.34 21.26
N LYS A 9 4.92 53.08 20.26
CA LYS A 9 5.24 52.51 18.95
C LYS A 9 4.31 53.07 17.87
N VAL A 10 4.83 53.26 16.67
CA VAL A 10 4.05 53.55 15.45
C VAL A 10 4.57 52.71 14.29
N THR A 11 3.69 52.38 13.34
CA THR A 11 4.02 51.61 12.14
C THR A 11 3.48 52.30 10.90
N TYR A 12 4.30 52.40 9.87
CA TYR A 12 3.96 52.97 8.56
C TYR A 12 4.18 51.94 7.46
N ALA A 13 3.31 51.93 6.44
CA ALA A 13 3.51 51.14 5.24
C ALA A 13 4.45 51.89 4.27
N GLY A 14 5.40 51.18 3.69
CA GLY A 14 6.26 51.70 2.64
C GLY A 14 5.53 51.86 1.32
N ASN A 15 5.88 52.90 0.57
CA ASN A 15 5.34 53.20 -0.76
C ASN A 15 6.46 53.51 -1.78
N GLY A 16 7.72 53.34 -1.39
CA GLY A 16 8.90 53.64 -2.19
C GLY A 16 9.19 55.13 -2.42
N GLN A 17 8.42 56.05 -1.80
CA GLN A 17 8.52 57.49 -2.08
C GLN A 17 8.56 58.37 -0.82
N GLN A 18 7.79 58.04 0.22
CA GLN A 18 7.74 58.81 1.46
C GLN A 18 9.00 58.57 2.29
N VAL A 19 9.67 59.66 2.68
CA VAL A 19 10.89 59.62 3.49
C VAL A 19 10.69 60.20 4.88
N GLU A 20 9.69 61.06 5.10
CA GLU A 20 9.41 61.69 6.39
C GLU A 20 8.20 61.04 7.08
N PHE A 21 8.37 60.67 8.35
CA PHE A 21 7.39 59.94 9.14
C PHE A 21 7.24 60.58 10.51
N PHE A 22 5.99 60.91 10.87
CA PHE A 22 5.67 61.55 12.15
C PHE A 22 5.80 60.57 13.33
N VAL A 23 6.24 61.03 14.49
CA VAL A 23 6.31 60.23 15.71
C VAL A 23 5.19 60.69 16.66
N PRO A 24 4.11 59.92 16.82
CA PRO A 24 2.92 60.33 17.57
C PRO A 24 3.08 60.06 19.07
N PHE A 25 4.28 60.22 19.64
CA PHE A 25 4.54 60.03 21.05
C PHE A 25 5.78 60.78 21.50
N VAL A 26 5.86 61.08 22.81
CA VAL A 26 6.96 61.87 23.38
C VAL A 26 8.26 61.05 23.45
N PHE A 27 9.38 61.70 23.11
CA PHE A 27 10.76 61.27 23.30
C PHE A 27 11.62 62.52 23.55
N TYR A 28 12.78 62.38 24.21
CA TYR A 28 13.60 63.54 24.60
C TYR A 28 14.84 63.70 23.74
N ASP A 29 15.50 62.58 23.43
CA ASP A 29 16.70 62.56 22.61
C ASP A 29 16.50 61.67 21.37
N PRO A 30 17.21 61.94 20.25
CA PRO A 30 17.21 61.06 19.08
C PRO A 30 17.56 59.60 19.40
N GLU A 31 18.36 59.36 20.45
CA GLU A 31 18.76 58.04 20.92
C GLU A 31 17.65 57.29 21.66
N ASP A 32 16.60 57.98 22.10
CA ASP A 32 15.43 57.36 22.74
C ASP A 32 14.51 56.64 21.73
N LEU A 33 14.83 56.69 20.43
CA LEU A 33 14.10 56.03 19.36
C LEU A 33 14.94 54.92 18.74
N GLU A 34 14.27 53.81 18.43
CA GLU A 34 14.80 52.74 17.59
C GLU A 34 13.89 52.59 16.37
N VAL A 35 14.50 52.56 15.19
CA VAL A 35 13.81 52.46 13.92
C VAL A 35 14.14 51.10 13.31
N LEU A 36 13.09 50.37 12.95
CA LEU A 36 13.18 49.03 12.37
C LEU A 36 12.50 49.08 11.00
N LYS A 37 13.13 48.46 10.01
CA LYS A 37 12.52 48.20 8.71
C LYS A 37 12.17 46.73 8.63
N VAL A 38 10.89 46.42 8.42
CA VAL A 38 10.41 45.06 8.21
C VAL A 38 10.28 44.83 6.71
N THR A 39 11.08 43.91 6.18
CA THR A 39 11.09 43.55 4.76
C THR A 39 9.88 42.70 4.39
N SER A 40 9.65 42.47 3.09
CA SER A 40 8.49 41.74 2.57
C SER A 40 8.44 40.27 3.01
N ASP A 41 9.57 39.68 3.39
CA ASP A 41 9.70 38.32 3.94
C ASP A 41 9.50 38.28 5.47
N GLY A 42 9.27 39.43 6.11
CA GLY A 42 9.05 39.55 7.55
C GLY A 42 10.32 39.69 8.39
N SER A 43 11.51 39.79 7.78
CA SER A 43 12.75 40.01 8.52
C SER A 43 12.80 41.44 9.10
N GLU A 44 13.26 41.59 10.35
CA GLU A 44 13.40 42.89 11.01
C GLU A 44 14.85 43.39 10.90
N LEU A 45 15.05 44.54 10.26
CA LEU A 45 16.34 45.19 10.09
C LEU A 45 16.41 46.46 10.94
N THR A 46 17.23 46.46 11.99
CA THR A 46 17.53 47.66 12.78
C THR A 46 18.27 48.69 11.93
N GLN A 47 17.70 49.88 11.83
CA GLN A 47 18.28 51.00 11.10
C GLN A 47 19.25 51.76 12.02
N VAL A 48 20.31 52.32 11.44
CA VAL A 48 21.35 53.07 12.17
C VAL A 48 21.08 54.57 12.05
N SER A 49 20.94 55.24 13.19
CA SER A 49 20.78 56.71 13.25
C SER A 49 22.00 57.42 12.66
N GLY A 50 21.78 58.42 11.82
CA GLY A 50 22.82 59.17 11.09
C GLY A 50 23.29 58.53 9.78
N ILE A 51 22.94 57.26 9.52
CA ILE A 51 23.25 56.56 8.26
C ILE A 51 21.97 56.27 7.48
N ASP A 52 21.02 55.57 8.11
CA ASP A 52 19.78 55.12 7.46
C ASP A 52 18.62 56.10 7.69
N TYR A 53 18.65 56.82 8.81
CA TYR A 53 17.66 57.82 9.16
C TYR A 53 18.24 58.93 10.04
N THR A 54 17.54 60.05 10.08
CA THR A 54 17.77 61.14 11.03
C THR A 54 16.49 61.45 11.79
N VAL A 55 16.62 61.82 13.05
CA VAL A 55 15.48 62.20 13.91
C VAL A 55 15.48 63.70 14.11
N TYR A 56 14.31 64.30 13.95
CA TYR A 56 14.04 65.65 14.41
C TYR A 56 13.25 65.57 15.72
N SER A 57 13.80 66.12 16.80
CA SER A 57 13.16 66.21 18.12
C SER A 57 12.49 67.58 18.27
N GLY A 58 11.24 67.71 17.85
CA GLY A 58 10.40 68.86 18.23
C GLY A 58 9.60 68.51 19.49
N ASP A 59 9.41 69.47 20.40
CA ASP A 59 8.82 69.26 21.74
C ASP A 59 7.47 68.51 21.75
N GLN A 60 6.73 68.48 20.63
CA GLN A 60 5.51 67.68 20.45
C GLN A 60 5.35 67.07 19.05
N ASN A 61 6.31 67.29 18.14
CA ASN A 61 6.22 66.94 16.73
C ASN A 61 7.55 66.36 16.24
N GLY A 62 7.93 65.23 16.81
CA GLY A 62 9.10 64.53 16.32
C GLY A 62 8.83 63.87 14.97
N ALA A 63 9.84 63.83 14.11
CA ALA A 63 9.77 63.14 12.84
C ALA A 63 11.05 62.34 12.59
N VAL A 64 10.89 61.17 11.99
CA VAL A 64 11.97 60.36 11.45
C VAL A 64 12.03 60.59 9.95
N THR A 65 13.18 61.06 9.47
CA THR A 65 13.46 61.18 8.04
C THR A 65 14.40 60.05 7.61
N MET A 66 13.93 59.16 6.77
CA MET A 66 14.71 58.07 6.18
C MET A 66 15.59 58.58 5.04
N MET A 67 16.82 58.09 4.94
CA MET A 67 17.72 58.40 3.82
C MET A 67 17.32 57.64 2.54
N ALA A 68 16.65 56.49 2.70
CA ALA A 68 16.03 55.75 1.62
C ALA A 68 14.58 55.43 1.98
N ALA A 69 13.64 55.75 1.09
CA ALA A 69 12.22 55.48 1.32
C ALA A 69 11.98 53.97 1.46
N PRO A 70 11.21 53.52 2.48
CA PRO A 70 10.77 52.12 2.57
C PRO A 70 9.98 51.74 1.31
N LEU A 71 10.35 50.62 0.69
CA LEU A 71 9.76 50.12 -0.56
C LEU A 71 8.31 49.65 -0.36
N ASP A 72 7.59 49.44 -1.47
CA ASP A 72 6.27 48.82 -1.41
C ASP A 72 6.35 47.43 -0.75
N GLN A 73 5.37 47.11 0.08
CA GLN A 73 5.34 45.93 0.94
C GLN A 73 6.38 45.86 2.07
N GLU A 74 7.23 46.86 2.25
CA GLU A 74 8.01 47.04 3.48
C GLU A 74 7.19 47.80 4.54
N ARG A 75 7.53 47.63 5.82
CA ARG A 75 6.94 48.43 6.92
C ARG A 75 8.05 49.11 7.71
N LEU A 76 7.85 50.39 8.01
CA LEU A 76 8.70 51.12 8.95
C LEU A 76 8.06 51.07 10.32
N VAL A 77 8.81 50.63 11.33
CA VAL A 77 8.37 50.58 12.72
C VAL A 77 9.28 51.50 13.53
N ILE A 78 8.70 52.45 14.24
CA ILE A 78 9.42 53.38 15.12
C ILE A 78 8.96 53.06 16.54
N VAL A 79 9.90 52.69 17.41
CA VAL A 79 9.65 52.33 18.80
C VAL A 79 10.47 53.21 19.74
N ARG A 80 9.93 53.43 20.95
CA ARG A 80 10.67 54.07 22.03
C ARG A 80 11.61 53.08 22.71
N LYS A 81 12.86 53.49 22.93
CA LYS A 81 13.90 52.71 23.61
C LYS A 81 14.70 53.59 24.56
N LEU A 82 14.18 53.80 25.77
CA LEU A 82 14.91 54.47 26.85
C LEU A 82 15.78 53.49 27.63
N PRO A 83 16.98 53.92 28.10
CA PRO A 83 17.75 53.16 29.07
C PRO A 83 17.05 53.12 30.43
N PHE A 84 17.09 51.96 31.09
CA PHE A 84 16.49 51.68 32.41
C PHE A 84 17.34 52.28 33.55
N GLU A 85 17.54 53.59 33.49
CA GLU A 85 18.35 54.35 34.43
C GLU A 85 17.56 55.52 35.01
N GLN A 86 17.87 55.87 36.26
CA GLN A 86 17.39 57.09 36.92
C GLN A 86 18.51 58.14 36.86
N PRO A 87 18.41 59.15 35.96
CA PRO A 87 19.46 60.17 35.83
C PRO A 87 19.37 61.28 36.89
N VAL A 88 18.27 61.37 37.64
CA VAL A 88 18.01 62.44 38.60
C VAL A 88 18.45 62.01 40.01
N ASP A 89 19.37 62.77 40.58
CA ASP A 89 19.81 62.70 41.98
C ASP A 89 19.47 64.02 42.71
N TYR A 90 18.79 63.94 43.85
CA TYR A 90 18.43 65.11 44.65
C TYR A 90 19.42 65.31 45.78
N ARG A 91 19.94 66.54 45.88
CA ARG A 91 20.79 66.95 47.00
C ARG A 91 19.92 67.46 48.15
N ALA A 92 20.32 67.11 49.37
CA ALA A 92 19.63 67.59 50.57
C ALA A 92 19.76 69.11 50.71
N ASN A 93 18.63 69.78 51.00
CA ASN A 93 18.50 71.23 51.25
C ASN A 93 18.62 72.15 50.02
N ASP A 94 18.61 71.62 48.79
CA ASP A 94 18.48 72.45 47.58
C ASP A 94 17.01 72.88 47.35
N PRO A 95 16.76 74.06 46.74
CA PRO A 95 15.42 74.44 46.29
C PRO A 95 14.82 73.40 45.35
N PHE A 96 13.54 73.07 45.55
CA PHE A 96 12.87 72.01 44.78
C PHE A 96 12.84 72.32 43.27
N PRO A 97 13.54 71.55 42.42
CA PRO A 97 13.55 71.79 40.98
C PRO A 97 12.35 71.08 40.34
N ALA A 98 11.19 71.74 40.33
CA ALA A 98 9.93 71.17 39.86
C ALA A 98 10.04 70.55 38.45
N GLU A 99 10.70 71.21 37.50
CA GLU A 99 10.85 70.66 36.14
C GLU A 99 11.71 69.39 36.07
N THR A 100 12.78 69.31 36.86
CA THR A 100 13.61 68.11 36.95
C THR A 100 12.85 66.97 37.63
N HIS A 101 12.00 67.30 38.60
CA HIS A 101 11.12 66.34 39.26
C HIS A 101 10.06 65.77 38.31
N GLU A 102 9.34 66.64 37.62
CA GLU A 102 8.36 66.24 36.61
C GLU A 102 9.01 65.40 35.51
N ARG A 103 10.19 65.79 35.02
CA ARG A 103 10.93 65.01 34.01
C ARG A 103 11.35 63.62 34.50
N GLY A 104 11.66 63.47 35.79
CA GLY A 104 11.90 62.17 36.40
C GLY A 104 10.65 61.28 36.43
N LEU A 105 9.49 61.85 36.78
CA LEU A 105 8.19 61.15 36.81
C LEU A 105 7.68 60.82 35.40
N ASP A 106 7.81 61.75 34.46
CA ASP A 106 7.50 61.54 33.04
C ASP A 106 8.35 60.39 32.50
N ARG A 107 9.66 60.35 32.79
CA ARG A 107 10.56 59.25 32.38
C ARG A 107 10.11 57.89 32.92
N LEU A 108 9.73 57.80 34.20
CA LEU A 108 9.19 56.56 34.76
C LEU A 108 7.91 56.12 34.05
N THR A 109 7.04 57.08 33.71
CA THR A 109 5.81 56.81 32.94
C THR A 109 6.14 56.26 31.55
N LEU A 110 7.13 56.83 30.86
CA LEU A 110 7.58 56.34 29.55
C LEU A 110 8.20 54.93 29.64
N LEU A 111 8.97 54.65 30.69
CA LEU A 111 9.52 53.31 30.94
C LEU A 111 8.41 52.29 31.22
N CYS A 112 7.36 52.66 31.95
CA CYS A 112 6.19 51.80 32.16
C CYS A 112 5.47 51.49 30.83
N GLN A 113 5.29 52.48 29.95
CA GLN A 113 4.69 52.27 28.62
C GLN A 113 5.57 51.38 27.72
N GLN A 114 6.89 51.53 27.81
CA GLN A 114 7.84 50.67 27.09
C GLN A 114 7.79 49.23 27.63
N LEU A 115 7.69 49.06 28.95
CA LEU A 115 7.50 47.73 29.54
C LEU A 115 6.16 47.12 29.15
N ASP A 116 5.08 47.89 29.12
CA ASP A 116 3.76 47.41 28.67
C ASP A 116 3.80 46.97 27.20
N GLU A 117 4.44 47.73 26.31
CA GLU A 117 4.68 47.33 24.93
C GLU A 117 5.46 46.00 24.87
N ARG A 118 6.55 45.90 25.63
CA ARG A 118 7.38 44.67 25.68
C ARG A 118 6.60 43.48 26.25
N LEU A 119 5.76 43.67 27.26
CA LEU A 119 4.94 42.62 27.86
C LEU A 119 3.80 42.20 26.93
N SER A 120 3.22 43.13 26.16
CA SER A 120 2.14 42.85 25.21
C SER A 120 2.54 41.87 24.10
N ARG A 121 3.85 41.75 23.83
CA ARG A 121 4.45 40.83 22.86
C ARG A 121 5.11 39.59 23.48
N THR A 122 4.94 39.39 24.79
CA THR A 122 5.34 38.15 25.48
C THR A 122 4.18 37.16 25.56
N PHE A 123 4.48 35.87 25.73
CA PHE A 123 3.46 34.87 26.05
C PHE A 123 2.92 35.10 27.46
N ALA A 124 1.63 35.45 27.57
CA ALA A 124 0.96 35.64 28.84
C ALA A 124 0.03 34.46 29.14
N LEU A 125 0.04 33.99 30.39
CA LEU A 125 -0.97 33.06 30.88
C LEU A 125 -2.30 33.79 31.14
N SER A 126 -3.39 33.01 31.15
CA SER A 126 -4.69 33.52 31.59
C SER A 126 -4.62 34.06 33.03
N ARG A 127 -5.38 35.12 33.34
CA ARG A 127 -5.41 35.75 34.68
C ARG A 127 -5.86 34.82 35.81
N GLY A 128 -6.54 33.72 35.48
CA GLY A 128 -6.95 32.70 36.45
C GLY A 128 -6.02 31.48 36.51
N SER A 129 -4.88 31.50 35.82
CA SER A 129 -3.95 30.38 35.84
C SER A 129 -3.27 30.24 37.20
N ILE A 130 -3.20 29.01 37.70
CA ILE A 130 -2.47 28.64 38.92
C ILE A 130 -1.15 27.90 38.63
N SER A 131 -0.85 27.72 37.34
CA SER A 131 0.33 27.01 36.82
C SER A 131 1.57 27.89 36.81
N ASP A 132 2.75 27.27 36.92
CA ASP A 132 4.04 27.96 36.80
C ASP A 132 4.49 27.99 35.32
N PRO A 133 4.59 29.16 34.66
CA PRO A 133 5.03 29.29 33.26
C PRO A 133 6.55 29.29 33.08
N THR A 134 7.32 28.70 34.00
CA THR A 134 8.76 28.62 33.82
C THR A 134 9.09 27.83 32.56
N LEU A 135 9.80 28.47 31.63
CA LEU A 135 10.25 27.80 30.42
C LEU A 135 11.29 26.73 30.77
N PRO A 136 11.17 25.51 30.21
CA PRO A 136 12.17 24.47 30.42
C PRO A 136 13.53 24.87 29.81
N PRO A 137 14.64 24.25 30.24
CA PRO A 137 15.96 24.46 29.65
C PRO A 137 15.93 24.24 28.14
N VAL A 138 16.67 25.05 27.37
CA VAL A 138 16.68 24.93 25.91
C VAL A 138 17.14 23.54 25.44
N SER A 139 16.41 22.95 24.50
CA SER A 139 16.74 21.66 23.89
C SER A 139 16.61 21.76 22.37
N ALA A 140 17.64 21.29 21.64
CA ALA A 140 17.67 21.37 20.19
C ALA A 140 16.55 20.51 19.56
N GLY A 141 15.71 21.12 18.72
CA GLY A 141 14.65 20.43 18.00
C GLY A 141 13.39 20.10 18.81
N ALA A 142 13.33 20.45 20.10
CA ALA A 142 12.14 20.25 20.92
C ALA A 142 11.13 21.39 20.75
N LEU A 143 9.84 21.06 20.77
CA LEU A 143 8.75 22.02 20.86
C LEU A 143 8.43 22.34 22.33
N ILE A 144 7.90 23.53 22.60
CA ILE A 144 7.36 23.86 23.92
C ILE A 144 5.89 23.44 23.98
N GLY A 145 5.51 22.66 24.99
CA GLY A 145 4.12 22.24 25.20
C GLY A 145 3.76 22.13 26.67
N TRP A 146 2.46 22.05 26.96
CA TRP A 146 1.97 21.76 28.30
C TRP A 146 2.32 20.33 28.71
N ASN A 147 2.85 20.16 29.92
CA ASN A 147 3.08 18.84 30.48
C ASN A 147 1.77 18.07 30.69
N ALA A 148 1.86 16.76 30.92
CA ALA A 148 0.68 15.90 31.07
C ALA A 148 -0.21 16.28 32.28
N ALA A 149 0.36 16.90 33.31
CA ALA A 149 -0.37 17.34 34.51
C ALA A 149 -1.09 18.69 34.31
N GLY A 150 -0.78 19.43 33.24
CA GLY A 150 -1.37 20.74 32.94
C GLY A 150 -0.95 21.86 33.91
N ASP A 151 0.11 21.65 34.69
CA ASP A 151 0.59 22.57 35.73
C ASP A 151 1.88 23.31 35.35
N GLY A 152 2.51 22.97 34.22
CA GLY A 152 3.72 23.61 33.73
C GLY A 152 4.04 23.33 32.26
N LEU A 153 5.11 23.97 31.77
CA LEU A 153 5.62 23.81 30.41
C LEU A 153 6.75 22.77 30.37
N GLU A 154 6.82 21.99 29.30
CA GLU A 154 7.89 21.03 29.05
C GLU A 154 8.36 21.07 27.59
N ASN A 155 9.58 20.58 27.37
CA ASN A 155 10.09 20.33 26.02
C ASN A 155 9.45 19.04 25.49
N LYS A 156 8.48 19.19 24.60
CA LYS A 156 7.91 18.08 23.85
C LYS A 156 8.75 17.79 22.63
N ILE A 157 9.26 16.57 22.57
CA ILE A 157 9.68 16.02 21.29
C ILE A 157 8.39 15.63 20.57
N ILE A 158 8.24 15.97 19.29
CA ILE A 158 7.16 15.40 18.48
C ILE A 158 7.52 13.92 18.28
N THR A 159 7.13 13.09 19.23
CA THR A 159 6.85 11.69 18.96
C THR A 159 5.51 11.68 18.26
N LEU A 160 5.51 11.37 16.97
CA LEU A 160 4.28 11.01 16.28
C LEU A 160 3.58 9.96 17.15
N PRO A 161 2.30 10.15 17.49
CA PRO A 161 1.62 9.23 18.39
C PRO A 161 1.72 7.84 17.79
N GLU A 162 2.26 6.90 18.56
CA GLU A 162 2.37 5.48 18.21
C GLU A 162 0.97 4.87 17.92
N GLU A 163 -0.08 5.57 18.36
CA GLU A 163 -1.48 5.25 18.08
C GLU A 163 -2.28 6.52 17.72
N ALA A 164 -1.98 7.17 16.59
CA ALA A 164 -3.07 7.81 15.84
C ALA A 164 -3.85 6.69 15.13
N ILE A 165 -4.70 6.00 15.90
CA ILE A 165 -5.69 5.08 15.37
C ILE A 165 -6.64 5.89 14.50
N ILE A 166 -6.29 6.04 13.22
CA ILE A 166 -7.29 6.17 12.17
C ILE A 166 -7.95 4.79 12.15
N ALA A 167 -9.23 4.74 12.52
CA ALA A 167 -10.02 3.51 12.52
C ALA A 167 -10.02 2.89 11.11
N GLY A 168 -9.06 2.00 10.87
CA GLY A 168 -8.84 1.28 9.63
C GLY A 168 -7.60 0.41 9.80
N SER A 169 -7.77 -0.91 9.79
CA SER A 169 -6.68 -1.87 9.95
C SER A 169 -5.59 -1.63 8.87
N GLY A 170 -4.33 -1.40 9.26
CA GLY A 170 -3.19 -1.41 8.35
C GLY A 170 -2.55 -0.07 7.95
N VAL A 171 -2.68 1.03 8.70
CA VAL A 171 -1.97 2.30 8.41
C VAL A 171 -1.17 2.78 9.63
N THR A 172 0.13 2.98 9.46
CA THR A 172 1.08 3.45 10.49
C THR A 172 1.92 4.61 9.95
N ILE A 173 1.94 5.75 10.65
CA ILE A 173 2.78 6.91 10.27
C ILE A 173 3.93 7.03 11.27
N SER A 174 5.18 6.95 10.79
CA SER A 174 6.38 7.15 11.63
C SER A 174 7.50 7.85 10.85
N ASN A 175 8.32 8.66 11.54
CA ASN A 175 9.47 9.37 10.97
C ASN A 175 9.22 10.13 9.65
N ASN A 176 8.05 10.75 9.53
CA ASN A 176 7.64 11.49 8.31
C ASN A 176 7.47 10.61 7.06
N GLU A 177 7.39 9.28 7.26
CA GLU A 177 7.02 8.27 6.28
C GLU A 177 5.63 7.70 6.63
N LEU A 178 4.79 7.58 5.60
CA LEU A 178 3.52 6.88 5.67
C LEU A 178 3.78 5.42 5.34
N SER A 179 3.64 4.53 6.31
CA SER A 179 3.67 3.08 6.10
C SER A 179 2.25 2.54 6.09
N ILE A 180 1.88 1.79 5.06
CA ILE A 180 0.62 1.07 5.00
C ILE A 180 1.00 -0.40 5.14
N ASP A 181 0.64 -1.02 6.27
CA ASP A 181 0.85 -2.44 6.47
C ASP A 181 -0.27 -3.22 5.77
N LEU A 182 0.02 -3.59 4.53
CA LEU A 182 -0.86 -4.35 3.65
C LEU A 182 -0.82 -5.87 3.92
N ALA A 183 0.00 -6.33 4.88
CA ALA A 183 0.19 -7.76 5.14
C ALA A 183 -1.07 -8.47 5.69
N GLN A 184 -2.12 -7.74 6.07
CA GLN A 184 -3.43 -8.33 6.41
C GLN A 184 -4.48 -8.27 5.29
N ASN A 185 -4.17 -7.67 4.14
CA ASN A 185 -5.02 -7.72 2.95
C ASN A 185 -4.15 -7.86 1.70
N SER A 186 -3.98 -9.11 1.29
CA SER A 186 -3.35 -9.56 0.05
C SER A 186 -3.89 -8.81 -1.18
N GLY A 187 -3.18 -7.81 -1.71
CA GLY A 187 -3.57 -7.24 -3.02
C GLY A 187 -2.99 -5.92 -3.53
N LEU A 188 -2.15 -5.20 -2.80
CA LEU A 188 -1.67 -3.88 -3.26
C LEU A 188 -0.14 -3.79 -3.25
N GLU A 189 0.47 -3.63 -4.43
CA GLU A 189 1.87 -3.27 -4.62
C GLU A 189 1.94 -1.84 -5.21
N ILE A 190 2.76 -0.97 -4.61
CA ILE A 190 3.03 0.38 -5.13
C ILE A 190 4.41 0.35 -5.80
N ASN A 191 4.45 0.30 -7.13
CA ASN A 191 5.66 0.57 -7.91
C ASN A 191 5.62 1.99 -8.46
N ALA A 192 6.77 2.67 -8.41
CA ALA A 192 6.96 4.09 -8.67
C ALA A 192 6.13 4.64 -9.86
N GLY A 193 5.10 5.45 -9.55
CA GLY A 193 4.44 6.32 -10.52
C GLY A 193 2.99 5.98 -10.90
N GLU A 194 2.47 4.79 -10.59
CA GLU A 194 1.07 4.43 -10.86
C GLU A 194 0.46 3.61 -9.71
N LEU A 195 -0.73 4.01 -9.23
CA LEU A 195 -1.54 3.23 -8.28
C LEU A 195 -2.32 2.17 -9.07
N LEU A 196 -1.79 0.96 -9.12
CA LEU A 196 -2.43 -0.21 -9.73
C LEU A 196 -3.14 -1.00 -8.62
N VAL A 197 -4.43 -0.75 -8.42
CA VAL A 197 -5.24 -1.61 -7.54
C VAL A 197 -5.62 -2.85 -8.35
N LYS A 198 -5.09 -4.01 -7.95
CA LYS A 198 -5.49 -5.31 -8.50
C LYS A 198 -6.54 -5.90 -7.56
N VAL A 199 -7.78 -5.98 -8.03
CA VAL A 199 -8.81 -6.86 -7.44
C VAL A 199 -9.18 -7.85 -8.54
N ASP A 200 -9.08 -9.15 -8.25
CA ASP A 200 -9.45 -10.27 -9.12
C ASP A 200 -8.88 -10.23 -10.56
N GLY A 201 -7.66 -9.72 -10.71
CA GLY A 201 -6.92 -9.75 -11.99
C GLY A 201 -7.32 -8.68 -13.01
N VAL A 202 -8.10 -7.66 -12.63
CA VAL A 202 -8.43 -6.51 -13.50
C VAL A 202 -7.49 -5.33 -13.19
N THR A 203 -6.85 -4.78 -14.22
CA THR A 203 -6.00 -3.58 -14.11
C THR A 203 -6.83 -2.33 -14.43
N VAL A 204 -6.97 -1.41 -13.47
CA VAL A 204 -7.64 -0.11 -13.70
C VAL A 204 -6.58 0.94 -14.06
N GLN A 205 -6.65 1.50 -15.27
CA GLN A 205 -5.89 2.71 -15.66
C GLN A 205 -6.75 3.96 -15.49
N ARG A 206 -6.14 5.04 -14.98
CA ARG A 206 -6.84 6.29 -14.62
C ARG A 206 -7.34 7.04 -15.87
N GLY A 207 -8.65 7.01 -16.11
CA GLY A 207 -9.35 7.98 -16.96
C GLY A 207 -9.62 9.28 -16.21
N VAL A 208 -9.18 10.41 -16.77
CA VAL A 208 -9.31 11.75 -16.18
C VAL A 208 -10.77 12.20 -16.24
N THR A 209 -11.37 12.41 -15.06
CA THR A 209 -12.64 13.14 -14.80
C THR A 209 -13.94 12.35 -15.04
N GLY A 210 -14.48 11.75 -13.97
CA GLY A 210 -15.83 11.19 -13.91
C GLY A 210 -16.02 10.38 -12.62
N ALA A 211 -17.17 10.51 -11.95
CA ALA A 211 -17.45 9.81 -10.69
C ALA A 211 -17.25 8.28 -10.83
N LEU A 212 -16.64 7.67 -9.80
CA LEU A 212 -16.45 6.23 -9.71
C LEU A 212 -17.81 5.54 -9.51
N GLU A 213 -18.36 4.94 -10.56
CA GLU A 213 -19.44 3.96 -10.43
C GLU A 213 -18.81 2.56 -10.51
N LEU A 214 -18.86 1.83 -9.40
CA LEU A 214 -18.54 0.41 -9.33
C LEU A 214 -19.60 -0.35 -10.12
N VAL A 215 -19.36 -0.53 -11.42
CA VAL A 215 -20.04 -1.57 -12.18
C VAL A 215 -19.29 -2.86 -11.87
N GLU A 216 -19.77 -3.62 -10.88
CA GLU A 216 -19.35 -5.00 -10.68
C GLU A 216 -19.63 -5.77 -11.97
N VAL A 217 -18.63 -5.91 -12.84
CA VAL A 217 -18.62 -6.98 -13.83
C VAL A 217 -18.20 -8.22 -13.07
N SER A 218 -19.11 -8.77 -12.27
CA SER A 218 -18.89 -10.05 -11.62
C SER A 218 -18.58 -11.07 -12.71
N SER A 219 -17.34 -11.55 -12.78
CA SER A 219 -17.03 -12.71 -13.61
C SER A 219 -17.90 -13.85 -13.09
N PRO A 220 -18.69 -14.53 -13.94
CA PRO A 220 -19.44 -15.71 -13.50
C PRO A 220 -18.51 -16.89 -13.16
N TRP A 221 -17.20 -16.75 -13.41
CA TRP A 221 -16.17 -17.75 -13.18
C TRP A 221 -15.35 -17.41 -11.94
N VAL A 222 -15.16 -18.41 -11.09
CA VAL A 222 -14.39 -18.36 -9.84
C VAL A 222 -13.10 -19.17 -10.00
N THR A 223 -12.09 -18.92 -9.16
CA THR A 223 -10.82 -19.66 -9.16
C THR A 223 -11.05 -21.17 -9.11
N GLY A 224 -10.35 -21.90 -9.99
CA GLY A 224 -10.51 -23.35 -10.16
C GLY A 224 -11.52 -23.76 -11.24
N ASP A 225 -12.38 -22.84 -11.71
CA ASP A 225 -13.31 -23.15 -12.80
C ASP A 225 -12.57 -23.41 -14.11
N VAL A 226 -13.12 -24.34 -14.90
CA VAL A 226 -12.52 -24.81 -16.14
C VAL A 226 -13.43 -24.49 -17.33
N LYS A 227 -12.86 -23.97 -18.41
CA LYS A 227 -13.57 -23.74 -19.68
C LYS A 227 -12.83 -24.33 -20.86
N ILE A 228 -13.59 -24.77 -21.86
CA ILE A 228 -13.09 -25.24 -23.15
C ILE A 228 -13.06 -24.06 -24.13
N THR A 229 -12.03 -23.98 -24.95
CA THR A 229 -11.83 -22.86 -25.88
C THR A 229 -11.05 -23.26 -27.13
N THR A 230 -11.25 -22.50 -28.21
CA THR A 230 -10.46 -22.60 -29.45
C THR A 230 -9.21 -21.72 -29.41
N ARG A 231 -9.05 -20.87 -28.38
CA ARG A 231 -7.89 -19.98 -28.25
C ARG A 231 -6.64 -20.75 -27.87
N THR A 232 -5.52 -20.39 -28.48
CA THR A 232 -4.20 -20.99 -28.24
C THR A 232 -3.39 -20.29 -27.14
N ASN A 233 -3.76 -19.07 -26.78
CA ASN A 233 -3.16 -18.31 -25.68
C ASN A 233 -4.20 -18.14 -24.56
N PRO A 234 -3.82 -18.22 -23.28
CA PRO A 234 -4.74 -17.96 -22.17
C PRO A 234 -5.33 -16.55 -22.21
N ASP A 235 -6.60 -16.45 -21.83
CA ASP A 235 -7.27 -15.17 -21.56
C ASP A 235 -6.69 -14.56 -20.25
N ALA A 236 -6.86 -13.26 -20.06
CA ALA A 236 -6.42 -12.61 -18.82
C ALA A 236 -7.10 -13.25 -17.58
N GLY A 237 -6.30 -13.63 -16.58
CA GLY A 237 -6.78 -14.32 -15.38
C GLY A 237 -7.04 -15.82 -15.57
N TRP A 238 -6.56 -16.44 -16.65
CA TRP A 238 -6.67 -17.87 -16.93
C TRP A 238 -5.29 -18.48 -17.22
N LEU A 239 -5.15 -19.79 -16.99
CA LEU A 239 -4.01 -20.60 -17.43
C LEU A 239 -4.48 -21.74 -18.32
N LEU A 240 -3.60 -22.22 -19.21
CA LEU A 240 -3.84 -23.47 -19.93
C LEU A 240 -3.62 -24.65 -18.99
N MET A 241 -4.52 -25.63 -18.99
CA MET A 241 -4.37 -26.86 -18.19
C MET A 241 -3.41 -27.84 -18.87
N ASN A 242 -2.12 -27.53 -18.79
CA ASN A 242 -1.05 -28.22 -19.53
C ASN A 242 -0.07 -29.01 -18.64
N GLY A 243 -0.31 -29.07 -17.33
CA GLY A 243 0.54 -29.81 -16.41
C GLY A 243 1.74 -29.05 -15.86
N GLN A 244 1.81 -27.74 -16.09
CA GLN A 244 2.85 -26.86 -15.53
C GLN A 244 2.68 -26.63 -14.02
N THR A 245 3.72 -26.13 -13.39
CA THR A 245 3.75 -25.90 -11.94
C THR A 245 3.31 -24.50 -11.53
N LEU A 246 2.66 -24.42 -10.38
CA LEU A 246 2.23 -23.20 -9.70
C LEU A 246 3.07 -23.01 -8.42
N GLY A 247 3.41 -21.77 -8.08
CA GLY A 247 4.11 -21.49 -6.82
C GLY A 247 4.28 -20.00 -6.51
N SER A 248 4.89 -19.73 -5.35
CA SER A 248 5.19 -18.37 -4.87
C SER A 248 6.19 -17.65 -5.80
N ALA A 249 6.35 -16.34 -5.61
CA ALA A 249 7.30 -15.54 -6.39
C ALA A 249 8.75 -16.05 -6.29
N ASP A 250 9.09 -16.63 -5.13
CA ASP A 250 10.42 -17.17 -4.81
C ASP A 250 10.55 -18.67 -5.13
N SER A 251 9.50 -19.31 -5.65
CA SER A 251 9.55 -20.71 -6.07
C SER A 251 10.15 -20.90 -7.47
N GLU A 252 10.55 -22.15 -7.76
CA GLU A 252 11.02 -22.59 -9.08
C GLU A 252 9.87 -23.02 -10.02
N ALA A 253 8.65 -22.52 -9.79
CA ALA A 253 7.48 -22.86 -10.60
C ALA A 253 7.50 -22.21 -12.01
N ASP A 254 6.86 -22.86 -12.97
CA ASP A 254 6.60 -22.28 -14.31
C ASP A 254 5.74 -21.01 -14.22
N HIS A 255 4.73 -21.04 -13.35
CA HIS A 255 3.83 -19.92 -13.07
C HIS A 255 3.99 -19.47 -11.62
N LYS A 256 4.70 -18.35 -11.44
CA LYS A 256 5.08 -17.82 -10.14
C LYS A 256 4.55 -16.42 -9.85
N GLY A 257 4.13 -16.18 -8.61
CA GLY A 257 3.64 -14.89 -8.13
C GLY A 257 2.33 -15.00 -7.34
N GLY A 258 2.04 -13.99 -6.53
CA GLY A 258 0.89 -13.98 -5.61
C GLY A 258 -0.46 -14.25 -6.27
N GLN A 259 -0.62 -13.88 -7.54
CA GLN A 259 -1.83 -14.14 -8.31
C GLN A 259 -2.19 -15.62 -8.43
N TYR A 260 -1.24 -16.55 -8.29
CA TYR A 260 -1.51 -18.00 -8.42
C TYR A 260 -1.82 -18.69 -7.09
N GLN A 261 -1.79 -17.96 -5.97
CA GLN A 261 -1.94 -18.52 -4.63
C GLN A 261 -3.30 -19.17 -4.43
N ASP A 262 -4.39 -18.51 -4.83
CA ASP A 262 -5.74 -19.04 -4.64
C ASP A 262 -5.95 -20.33 -5.43
N LEU A 263 -5.44 -20.39 -6.66
CA LEU A 263 -5.49 -21.59 -7.48
C LEU A 263 -4.62 -22.71 -6.89
N TYR A 264 -3.42 -22.39 -6.40
CA TYR A 264 -2.54 -23.34 -5.70
C TYR A 264 -3.27 -23.95 -4.50
N VAL A 265 -3.83 -23.11 -3.63
CA VAL A 265 -4.55 -23.54 -2.42
C VAL A 265 -5.77 -24.38 -2.81
N HIS A 266 -6.54 -23.94 -3.81
CA HIS A 266 -7.70 -24.68 -4.30
C HIS A 266 -7.33 -26.09 -4.74
N LEU A 267 -6.36 -26.24 -5.67
CA LEU A 267 -5.91 -27.54 -6.17
C LEU A 267 -5.30 -28.42 -5.08
N TRP A 268 -4.53 -27.83 -4.17
CA TRP A 268 -3.98 -28.53 -3.02
C TRP A 268 -5.09 -29.11 -2.13
N THR A 269 -6.17 -28.36 -1.90
CA THR A 269 -7.28 -28.80 -1.05
C THR A 269 -8.15 -29.88 -1.72
N VAL A 270 -8.45 -29.75 -3.02
CA VAL A 270 -9.44 -30.62 -3.67
C VAL A 270 -8.86 -31.87 -4.34
N MET A 271 -7.57 -31.86 -4.71
CA MET A 271 -6.89 -33.00 -5.33
C MET A 271 -5.92 -33.66 -4.36
N THR A 272 -5.69 -34.97 -4.48
CA THR A 272 -4.69 -35.70 -3.69
C THR A 272 -3.27 -35.44 -4.22
N ASN A 273 -2.24 -35.72 -3.41
CA ASN A 273 -0.84 -35.54 -3.84
C ASN A 273 -0.46 -36.40 -5.05
N GLN A 274 -1.19 -37.49 -5.31
CA GLN A 274 -0.99 -38.32 -6.49
C GLN A 274 -1.35 -37.58 -7.79
N TRP A 275 -2.37 -36.71 -7.75
CA TRP A 275 -2.92 -36.03 -8.93
C TRP A 275 -2.55 -34.54 -9.03
N ALA A 276 -2.14 -33.94 -7.91
CA ALA A 276 -1.54 -32.62 -7.83
C ALA A 276 -0.32 -32.68 -6.89
N PRO A 277 0.82 -33.21 -7.37
CA PRO A 277 2.02 -33.38 -6.56
C PRO A 277 2.62 -32.04 -6.16
N VAL A 278 3.02 -31.95 -4.90
CA VAL A 278 3.80 -30.83 -4.34
C VAL A 278 5.26 -31.24 -4.25
N SER A 279 6.19 -30.32 -4.57
CA SER A 279 7.62 -30.55 -4.39
C SER A 279 7.95 -30.86 -2.93
N ASP A 280 8.82 -31.85 -2.69
CA ASP A 280 9.23 -32.28 -1.35
C ASP A 280 8.07 -32.75 -0.45
N GLU A 281 7.02 -33.31 -1.07
CA GLU A 281 5.79 -33.79 -0.43
C GLU A 281 4.92 -32.68 0.17
N ARG A 282 3.64 -33.02 0.41
CA ARG A 282 2.68 -32.11 1.03
C ARG A 282 2.96 -31.94 2.52
N GLY A 283 2.99 -30.70 2.97
CA GLY A 283 3.03 -30.33 4.38
C GLY A 283 1.65 -30.37 5.05
N GLU A 284 1.55 -29.70 6.19
CA GLU A 284 0.32 -29.68 6.99
C GLU A 284 -0.81 -28.84 6.37
N THR A 285 -0.45 -27.75 5.69
CA THR A 285 -1.42 -26.84 5.05
C THR A 285 -0.90 -26.34 3.71
N ALA A 286 -1.82 -26.04 2.79
CA ALA A 286 -1.49 -25.45 1.49
C ALA A 286 -0.74 -24.12 1.63
N LEU A 287 -1.12 -23.29 2.61
CA LEU A 287 -0.48 -21.99 2.84
C LEU A 287 0.95 -22.14 3.36
N GLN A 288 1.21 -23.14 4.22
CA GLN A 288 2.57 -23.42 4.68
C GLN A 288 3.45 -23.88 3.52
N ASP A 289 2.96 -24.82 2.70
CA ASP A 289 3.70 -25.27 1.51
C ASP A 289 3.97 -24.11 0.53
N TRP A 290 3.04 -23.16 0.40
CA TRP A 290 3.23 -21.95 -0.42
C TRP A 290 4.31 -21.02 0.16
N ILE A 291 4.30 -20.77 1.47
CA ILE A 291 5.31 -19.94 2.16
C ILE A 291 6.69 -20.58 2.09
N ASP A 292 6.76 -21.92 2.14
CA ASP A 292 7.99 -22.70 1.99
C ASP A 292 8.47 -22.79 0.54
N ASN A 293 7.86 -22.03 -0.39
CA ASN A 293 8.19 -21.94 -1.80
C ASN A 293 8.10 -23.26 -2.56
N LYS A 294 7.24 -24.18 -2.09
CA LYS A 294 7.00 -25.44 -2.79
C LYS A 294 6.14 -25.22 -4.04
N THR A 295 6.39 -26.03 -5.05
CA THR A 295 5.66 -25.98 -6.32
C THR A 295 4.59 -27.06 -6.36
N LEU A 296 3.39 -26.75 -6.85
CA LEU A 296 2.31 -27.71 -7.08
C LEU A 296 2.09 -27.90 -8.58
N GLN A 297 2.04 -29.14 -9.04
CA GLN A 297 1.78 -29.44 -10.44
C GLN A 297 0.26 -29.48 -10.72
N MET A 298 -0.20 -28.72 -11.70
CA MET A 298 -1.61 -28.77 -12.12
C MET A 298 -1.92 -30.01 -12.99
N SER A 299 -3.19 -30.35 -13.17
CA SER A 299 -3.59 -31.43 -14.10
C SER A 299 -3.38 -31.03 -15.57
N ALA A 300 -2.98 -31.99 -16.41
CA ALA A 300 -2.82 -31.81 -17.85
C ALA A 300 -4.02 -32.38 -18.63
N ALA A 301 -4.77 -31.54 -19.32
CA ALA A 301 -5.91 -31.95 -20.14
C ALA A 301 -5.53 -32.33 -21.58
N ALA A 302 -4.31 -32.00 -22.02
CA ALA A 302 -3.84 -32.29 -23.37
C ALA A 302 -3.89 -33.80 -23.67
N GLY A 303 -4.55 -34.18 -24.77
CA GLY A 303 -4.70 -35.58 -25.19
C GLY A 303 -5.71 -36.40 -24.37
N ARG A 304 -6.44 -35.80 -23.43
CA ARG A 304 -7.34 -36.52 -22.53
C ARG A 304 -8.80 -36.22 -22.82
N ALA A 305 -9.65 -37.24 -22.68
CA ALA A 305 -11.09 -37.07 -22.58
C ALA A 305 -11.45 -36.68 -21.14
N LEU A 306 -12.21 -35.59 -20.97
CA LEU A 306 -12.70 -35.15 -19.67
C LEU A 306 -13.89 -36.02 -19.23
N ILE A 307 -13.88 -36.46 -17.97
CA ILE A 307 -14.97 -37.22 -17.34
C ILE A 307 -15.34 -36.58 -16.00
N GLY A 308 -16.56 -36.81 -15.54
CA GLY A 308 -17.01 -36.33 -14.23
C GLY A 308 -16.33 -37.09 -13.09
N GLN A 309 -15.99 -36.38 -12.02
CA GLN A 309 -15.54 -36.97 -10.75
C GLN A 309 -16.70 -37.72 -10.06
N GLY A 310 -16.35 -38.70 -9.23
CA GLY A 310 -17.25 -39.37 -8.32
C GLY A 310 -17.89 -40.60 -8.94
N ALA A 311 -18.99 -41.06 -8.34
CA ALA A 311 -19.79 -42.17 -8.86
C ALA A 311 -21.27 -41.78 -8.89
N ALA A 312 -21.92 -42.04 -10.00
CA ALA A 312 -23.36 -42.30 -10.03
C ALA A 312 -23.54 -43.81 -10.21
N PRO A 313 -24.36 -44.53 -9.42
CA PRO A 313 -24.60 -45.95 -9.67
C PRO A 313 -25.09 -46.15 -11.12
N PRO A 314 -24.54 -47.10 -11.90
CA PRO A 314 -23.64 -48.22 -11.52
C PRO A 314 -22.14 -47.99 -11.79
N PHE A 315 -21.66 -46.76 -11.96
CA PHE A 315 -20.30 -46.46 -12.41
C PHE A 315 -19.24 -46.53 -11.30
N THR A 316 -18.00 -46.80 -11.69
CA THR A 316 -16.83 -46.75 -10.79
C THR A 316 -16.57 -45.33 -10.31
N THR A 317 -16.29 -45.16 -9.03
CA THR A 317 -15.86 -43.87 -8.46
C THR A 317 -14.55 -43.41 -9.08
N ARG A 318 -14.49 -42.13 -9.45
CA ARG A 318 -13.26 -41.46 -9.92
C ARG A 318 -12.87 -40.32 -8.99
N GLU A 319 -11.58 -40.19 -8.70
CA GLU A 319 -11.03 -39.06 -7.96
C GLU A 319 -10.86 -37.83 -8.85
N LEU A 320 -10.82 -36.63 -8.26
CA LEU A 320 -10.56 -35.40 -9.03
C LEU A 320 -9.10 -35.40 -9.49
N GLY A 321 -8.89 -35.12 -10.78
CA GLY A 321 -7.56 -35.17 -11.39
C GLY A 321 -7.08 -36.58 -11.72
N GLU A 322 -7.85 -37.64 -11.43
CA GLU A 322 -7.51 -39.01 -11.78
C GLU A 322 -7.34 -39.15 -13.30
N THR A 323 -6.19 -39.70 -13.70
CA THR A 323 -5.92 -39.99 -15.11
C THR A 323 -5.85 -41.50 -15.35
N GLY A 324 -6.47 -41.96 -16.44
CA GLY A 324 -6.42 -43.35 -16.87
C GLY A 324 -6.86 -43.50 -18.33
N GLY A 325 -7.10 -44.74 -18.75
CA GLY A 325 -7.46 -45.08 -20.12
C GLY A 325 -6.26 -45.45 -21.00
N GLU A 326 -6.54 -45.96 -22.19
CA GLU A 326 -5.55 -46.44 -23.15
C GLU A 326 -5.94 -45.95 -24.56
N GLU A 327 -5.01 -45.29 -25.28
CA GLU A 327 -5.24 -44.85 -26.66
C GLU A 327 -5.32 -46.03 -27.64
N ALA A 328 -4.57 -47.10 -27.36
CA ALA A 328 -4.63 -48.34 -28.11
C ALA A 328 -4.65 -49.53 -27.14
N HIS A 329 -5.50 -50.51 -27.43
CA HIS A 329 -5.74 -51.65 -26.56
C HIS A 329 -5.44 -52.97 -27.27
N LEU A 330 -4.75 -53.89 -26.59
CA LEU A 330 -4.52 -55.25 -27.06
C LEU A 330 -5.49 -56.20 -26.37
N LEU A 331 -6.36 -56.86 -27.13
CA LEU A 331 -7.33 -57.82 -26.60
C LEU A 331 -6.62 -58.97 -25.88
N THR A 332 -6.98 -59.18 -24.62
CA THR A 332 -6.51 -60.28 -23.80
C THR A 332 -7.44 -61.50 -23.91
N LEU A 333 -6.95 -62.66 -23.47
CA LEU A 333 -7.76 -63.89 -23.41
C LEU A 333 -9.02 -63.72 -22.54
N ALA A 334 -8.96 -62.90 -21.49
CA ALA A 334 -10.09 -62.65 -20.60
C ALA A 334 -11.21 -61.82 -21.26
N GLU A 335 -10.86 -61.01 -22.26
CA GLU A 335 -11.80 -60.15 -22.99
C GLU A 335 -12.45 -60.86 -24.18
N MET A 336 -11.97 -62.05 -24.56
CA MET A 336 -12.61 -62.87 -25.59
C MET A 336 -13.80 -63.67 -25.03
N PRO A 337 -15.02 -63.53 -25.58
CA PRO A 337 -16.16 -64.33 -25.15
C PRO A 337 -15.87 -65.83 -25.26
N ARG A 338 -16.25 -66.59 -24.22
CA ARG A 338 -16.12 -68.05 -24.22
C ARG A 338 -16.93 -68.61 -25.39
N HIS A 339 -16.24 -69.30 -26.29
CA HIS A 339 -16.85 -69.94 -27.44
C HIS A 339 -16.33 -71.38 -27.59
N ARG A 340 -17.09 -72.23 -28.28
CA ARG A 340 -16.70 -73.60 -28.64
C ARG A 340 -16.99 -73.84 -30.11
N HIS A 341 -16.15 -74.64 -30.76
CA HIS A 341 -16.39 -75.11 -32.12
C HIS A 341 -16.75 -76.59 -32.08
N SER A 342 -17.79 -77.00 -32.82
CA SER A 342 -18.12 -78.42 -33.04
C SER A 342 -17.83 -78.78 -34.48
N MET A 343 -17.01 -79.82 -34.69
CA MET A 343 -16.77 -80.38 -36.01
C MET A 343 -17.44 -81.75 -36.05
N ASP A 344 -18.70 -81.79 -36.52
CA ASP A 344 -19.42 -83.04 -36.76
C ASP A 344 -18.87 -83.71 -38.02
N GLY A 345 -17.84 -84.54 -37.83
CA GLY A 345 -17.33 -85.39 -38.91
C GLY A 345 -18.37 -86.42 -39.31
N LYS A 346 -19.08 -86.20 -40.43
CA LYS A 346 -19.89 -87.26 -41.03
C LYS A 346 -18.94 -88.38 -41.48
N ARG A 347 -19.00 -89.54 -40.84
CA ARG A 347 -18.43 -90.77 -41.39
C ARG A 347 -19.15 -91.03 -42.70
N GLY A 348 -18.46 -90.88 -43.83
CA GLY A 348 -18.97 -91.35 -45.12
C GLY A 348 -19.21 -92.84 -44.99
N GLY A 349 -20.48 -93.27 -44.96
CA GLY A 349 -20.79 -94.68 -45.14
C GLY A 349 -20.35 -95.05 -46.55
N SER A 350 -19.34 -95.91 -46.68
CA SER A 350 -19.12 -96.62 -47.94
C SER A 350 -20.42 -97.36 -48.27
N GLN A 351 -21.10 -96.98 -49.35
CA GLN A 351 -22.03 -97.91 -49.99
C GLN A 351 -21.17 -99.02 -50.61
N SER A 352 -20.93 -100.07 -49.85
CA SER A 352 -20.41 -101.32 -50.37
C SER A 352 -21.50 -101.97 -51.23
N ASN A 353 -21.39 -101.81 -52.55
CA ASN A 353 -21.99 -102.79 -53.46
C ASN A 353 -21.13 -104.06 -53.39
N GLY A 354 -21.56 -105.00 -52.53
CA GLY A 354 -21.24 -106.43 -52.59
C GLY A 354 -19.79 -106.84 -52.32
N GLY A 355 -19.56 -107.48 -51.18
CA GLY A 355 -18.38 -108.32 -50.95
C GLY A 355 -17.90 -108.31 -49.51
N ASP A 356 -18.22 -109.38 -48.77
CA ASP A 356 -17.63 -109.66 -47.46
C ASP A 356 -16.10 -109.68 -47.54
N ALA A 357 -15.44 -108.92 -46.66
CA ALA A 357 -14.02 -109.09 -46.38
C ALA A 357 -13.76 -109.06 -44.86
N ALA A 358 -13.20 -110.18 -44.43
CA ALA A 358 -12.63 -110.59 -43.16
C ALA A 358 -12.09 -109.52 -42.18
N PHE A 359 -12.28 -109.86 -40.89
CA PHE A 359 -11.66 -109.39 -39.66
C PHE A 359 -10.37 -108.55 -39.76
N GLY A 360 -10.38 -107.38 -39.10
CA GLY A 360 -9.17 -106.63 -38.77
C GLY A 360 -9.46 -105.34 -38.01
N ALA A 361 -9.33 -105.40 -36.68
CA ALA A 361 -9.22 -104.28 -35.73
C ALA A 361 -10.27 -103.16 -35.85
N PHE A 362 -11.17 -103.08 -34.86
CA PHE A 362 -11.80 -101.82 -34.49
C PHE A 362 -10.71 -100.86 -33.99
N SER A 363 -9.97 -100.22 -34.90
CA SER A 363 -9.31 -98.97 -34.56
C SER A 363 -10.43 -97.93 -34.44
N SER A 364 -10.96 -97.78 -33.23
CA SER A 364 -11.70 -96.58 -32.86
C SER A 364 -10.76 -95.41 -33.13
N SER A 365 -10.92 -94.81 -34.31
CA SER A 365 -10.10 -93.68 -34.74
C SER A 365 -10.11 -92.66 -33.61
N PRO A 366 -8.98 -92.40 -32.93
CA PRO A 366 -8.96 -91.45 -31.84
C PRO A 366 -9.35 -90.10 -32.43
N ASN A 367 -10.22 -89.36 -31.73
CA ASN A 367 -10.65 -88.02 -32.12
C ASN A 367 -9.46 -87.22 -32.67
N ARG A 368 -9.39 -87.05 -34.00
CA ARG A 368 -8.35 -86.22 -34.62
C ARG A 368 -8.74 -84.77 -34.39
N SER A 369 -8.12 -84.13 -33.41
CA SER A 369 -8.25 -82.68 -33.21
C SER A 369 -7.75 -82.00 -34.49
N ARG A 370 -8.64 -81.28 -35.17
CA ARG A 370 -8.29 -80.42 -36.30
C ARG A 370 -8.39 -78.99 -35.81
N ASN A 371 -7.26 -78.43 -35.43
CA ASN A 371 -7.18 -77.03 -35.02
C ASN A 371 -6.90 -76.19 -36.26
N THR A 372 -7.50 -75.01 -36.34
CA THR A 372 -7.02 -73.97 -37.26
C THR A 372 -5.73 -73.37 -36.69
N ASN A 373 -4.83 -72.90 -37.56
CA ASN A 373 -3.68 -72.10 -37.13
C ASN A 373 -4.16 -70.72 -36.64
N PHE A 374 -3.37 -70.07 -35.79
CA PHE A 374 -3.61 -68.66 -35.46
C PHE A 374 -3.48 -67.79 -36.71
N THR A 375 -4.32 -66.76 -36.83
CA THR A 375 -4.28 -65.75 -37.88
C THR A 375 -4.52 -64.40 -37.23
N GLY A 376 -3.68 -63.40 -37.52
CA GLY A 376 -3.60 -62.13 -36.79
C GLY A 376 -2.20 -61.91 -36.21
N ASN A 377 -1.82 -60.65 -35.97
CA ASN A 377 -0.49 -60.26 -35.47
C ASN A 377 -0.51 -59.79 -34.00
N ASP A 378 -1.61 -60.00 -33.28
CA ASP A 378 -1.83 -59.55 -31.89
C ASP A 378 -1.38 -58.09 -31.67
N GLN A 379 -1.75 -57.20 -32.58
CA GLN A 379 -1.41 -55.78 -32.50
C GLN A 379 -2.50 -55.01 -31.75
N PRO A 380 -2.14 -54.02 -30.91
CA PRO A 380 -3.09 -53.10 -30.33
C PRO A 380 -3.92 -52.42 -31.43
N HIS A 381 -5.21 -52.22 -31.17
CA HIS A 381 -6.10 -51.45 -32.04
C HIS A 381 -6.39 -50.09 -31.42
N ASN A 382 -6.62 -49.08 -32.27
CA ASN A 382 -7.02 -47.75 -31.81
C ASN A 382 -8.33 -47.84 -31.01
N ASN A 383 -8.28 -47.37 -29.77
CA ASN A 383 -9.40 -47.34 -28.84
C ASN A 383 -9.97 -45.91 -28.66
N MET A 384 -9.38 -44.92 -29.35
CA MET A 384 -9.89 -43.55 -29.31
C MET A 384 -11.17 -43.41 -30.16
N PRO A 385 -12.28 -42.90 -29.58
CA PRO A 385 -13.43 -42.49 -30.37
C PRO A 385 -13.06 -41.30 -31.28
N PRO A 386 -13.86 -40.98 -32.30
CA PRO A 386 -13.68 -39.75 -33.09
C PRO A 386 -13.62 -38.51 -32.18
N PHE A 387 -12.61 -37.65 -32.35
CA PHE A 387 -12.37 -36.51 -31.47
C PHE A 387 -12.08 -35.21 -32.22
N LEU A 388 -12.30 -34.08 -31.53
CA LEU A 388 -11.87 -32.74 -31.92
C LEU A 388 -10.99 -32.18 -30.78
N ALA A 389 -9.77 -31.75 -31.11
CA ALA A 389 -8.86 -31.17 -30.13
C ALA A 389 -9.21 -29.69 -29.88
N LEU A 390 -9.52 -29.37 -28.63
CA LEU A 390 -9.74 -28.01 -28.12
C LEU A 390 -8.86 -27.76 -26.90
N ASN A 391 -8.57 -26.50 -26.61
CA ASN A 391 -7.80 -26.14 -25.43
C ASN A 391 -8.69 -26.06 -24.20
N VAL A 392 -8.11 -26.37 -23.05
CA VAL A 392 -8.76 -26.30 -21.75
C VAL A 392 -8.01 -25.29 -20.90
N MET A 393 -8.74 -24.36 -20.31
CA MET A 393 -8.20 -23.32 -19.45
C MET A 393 -8.83 -23.39 -18.06
N ILE A 394 -8.05 -23.02 -17.05
CA ILE A 394 -8.46 -22.93 -15.65
C ILE A 394 -8.36 -21.48 -15.16
N LYS A 395 -9.35 -21.03 -14.39
CA LYS A 395 -9.40 -19.68 -13.81
C LYS A 395 -8.40 -19.61 -12.65
N ILE A 396 -7.53 -18.60 -12.70
CA ILE A 396 -6.62 -18.24 -11.60
C ILE A 396 -7.40 -17.50 -10.53
#